data_AF-A0A449A510-F1
#
_entry.id   AF-A0A449A510-F1
#
_cell.length_a   1.000
_cell.length_b   1.000
_cell.length_c   1.000
_cell.angle_alpha   90.00
_cell.angle_beta   90.00
_cell.angle_gamma   90.00
#
_symmetry.space_group_name_H-M   'P 1'
#
loop_
_entity.id
_entity.type
_entity.pdbx_description
1 polymer ?
#
loop_
_entity_poly.entity_id
_entity_poly.type
_entity_poly.pdbx_seq_one_letter_code
_entity_poly.pdbx_strand_id
1 'polypeptide(L)' 'MYQYKAILKSSKKVIAEGHTLEDVEKEIIRFIREQKKGLHTEGNIPIEIYHIERDKKKGNHFSKDKLIKIY' A
#
# COMPACT_ATOMS: atom_id res chain seq x y z
N MET A 1 5.20 -0.10 -13.78
CA MET A 1 5.47 -1.04 -12.66
C MET A 1 5.55 -0.24 -11.38
N TYR A 2 4.60 -0.45 -10.48
CA TYR A 2 4.54 0.24 -9.20
C TYR A 2 5.66 -0.22 -8.28
N GLN A 3 6.20 0.71 -7.49
CA GLN A 3 7.30 0.46 -6.55
C GLN A 3 6.80 0.37 -5.12
N TYR A 4 5.60 0.87 -4.84
CA TYR A 4 5.00 0.89 -3.52
C TYR A 4 3.56 0.40 -3.62
N LYS A 5 3.13 -0.37 -2.61
CA LYS A 5 1.74 -0.80 -2.45
C LYS A 5 1.30 -0.60 -1.01
N ALA A 6 0.07 -0.16 -0.81
CA ALA A 6 -0.59 -0.15 0.49
C ALA A 6 -1.66 -1.23 0.54
N ILE A 7 -1.65 -2.02 1.60
CA ILE A 7 -2.61 -3.11 1.80
C ILE A 7 -3.25 -3.03 3.17
N LEU A 8 -4.49 -3.49 3.27
CA LEU A 8 -5.15 -3.68 4.55
C LEU A 8 -4.56 -4.90 5.25
N LYS A 9 -4.16 -4.75 6.52
CA LYS A 9 -3.54 -5.84 7.28
C LYS A 9 -4.42 -7.09 7.39
N SER A 10 -5.72 -6.87 7.59
CA SER A 10 -6.71 -7.95 7.80
C SER A 10 -7.07 -8.68 6.51
N SER A 11 -7.52 -7.95 5.49
CA SER A 11 -8.02 -8.55 4.23
C SER A 11 -6.93 -8.75 3.17
N LYS A 12 -5.73 -8.21 3.38
CA LYS A 12 -4.64 -8.14 2.38
C LYS A 12 -5.06 -7.50 1.06
N LYS A 13 -6.18 -6.75 1.08
CA LYS A 13 -6.70 -6.00 -0.06
C LYS A 13 -5.77 -4.82 -0.35
N VAL A 14 -5.40 -4.67 -1.62
CA VAL A 14 -4.63 -3.52 -2.09
C VAL A 14 -5.56 -2.31 -2.16
N ILE A 15 -5.19 -1.23 -1.48
CA ILE A 15 -5.96 0.02 -1.45
C ILE A 15 -5.29 1.14 -2.24
N ALA A 16 -3.97 1.07 -2.42
CA ALA A 16 -3.23 2.02 -3.24
C ALA A 16 -1.96 1.39 -3.80
N GLU A 17 -1.59 1.78 -5.01
CA GLU A 17 -0.32 1.44 -5.66
C GLU A 17 0.29 2.71 -6.25
N GLY A 18 1.61 2.85 -6.14
CA GLY A 18 2.30 4.07 -6.55
C GLY A 18 3.75 3.86 -6.95
N HIS A 19 4.31 4.87 -7.60
CA HIS A 19 5.72 4.91 -7.95
C HIS A 19 6.56 5.53 -6.83
N THR A 20 5.98 6.41 -6.03
CA THR A 20 6.63 7.01 -4.86
C THR A 20 5.85 6.68 -3.59
N LEU A 21 6.52 6.84 -2.44
CA LEU A 21 5.87 6.71 -1.14
C LEU A 21 4.76 7.77 -0.96
N GLU A 22 5.02 9.00 -1.40
CA GLU A 22 4.09 10.13 -1.29
C GLU A 22 2.79 9.90 -2.06
N ASP A 23 2.85 9.27 -3.24
CA ASP A 23 1.66 8.93 -4.01
C ASP A 23 0.75 7.97 -3.24
N VAL A 24 1.36 6.94 -2.64
CA VAL A 24 0.65 5.95 -1.84
C VAL A 24 0.09 6.58 -0.56
N GLU A 25 0.83 7.46 0.10
CA GLU A 25 0.34 8.17 1.29
C GLU A 25 -0.84 9.09 0.99
N LYS A 26 -0.82 9.80 -0.15
CA LYS A 26 -1.96 10.63 -0.59
C LYS A 26 -3.22 9.80 -0.81
N GLU A 27 -3.08 8.63 -1.45
CA GLU A 27 -4.20 7.71 -1.67
C GLU A 27 -4.69 7.07 -0.36
N ILE A 28 -3.80 6.76 0.59
CA ILE A 28 -4.20 6.31 1.94
C ILE A 28 -5.02 7.39 2.66
N ILE A 29 -4.58 8.65 2.62
CA ILE A 29 -5.32 9.76 3.22
C ILE A 29 -6.70 9.90 2.56
N ARG A 30 -6.76 9.75 1.23
CA ARG A 30 -8.02 9.78 0.50
C ARG A 30 -8.94 8.63 0.94
N PHE A 31 -8.44 7.41 1.03
CA PHE A 31 -9.17 6.25 1.53
C PHE A 31 -9.73 6.49 2.94
N ILE A 32 -8.92 6.99 3.87
CA ILE A 32 -9.37 7.35 5.23
C ILE A 32 -10.48 8.43 5.19
N ARG A 33 -10.40 9.40 4.27
CA ARG A 33 -11.43 10.43 4.09
C ARG A 33 -12.71 9.86 3.50
N GLU A 34 -12.61 8.88 2.60
CA GLU A 34 -13.77 8.20 2.00
C GLU A 34 -14.53 7.37 3.05
N GLN A 35 -13.81 6.78 4.02
CA GLN A 35 -14.44 6.16 5.19
C GLN A 35 -15.28 7.15 5.99
N LYS A 36 -14.74 8.36 6.26
CA LYS A 36 -15.48 9.41 6.99
C LYS A 36 -16.74 9.87 6.25
N LYS A 37 -16.78 9.69 4.93
CA LYS A 37 -17.96 9.96 4.09
C LYS A 37 -18.93 8.77 4.00
N GLY A 38 -18.64 7.65 4.67
CA GLY A 38 -19.48 6.46 4.67
C GLY A 38 -19.37 5.58 3.43
N LEU A 39 -18.33 5.78 2.59
CA LEU A 39 -18.16 5.01 1.35
C LEU A 39 -17.64 3.57 1.58
N HIS A 40 -16.99 3.33 2.73
CA HIS A 40 -16.61 2.01 3.21
C HIS A 40 -16.45 2.02 4.73
N THR A 41 -16.38 0.84 5.35
CA THR A 41 -16.29 0.68 6.82
C THR A 41 -14.90 0.24 7.31
N GLU A 42 -13.93 0.07 6.40
CA GLU A 42 -12.58 -0.45 6.66
C GLU A 42 -11.63 0.52 7.39
N GLY A 43 -12.14 1.58 8.03
CA GLY A 43 -11.33 2.65 8.63
C GLY A 43 -10.53 2.27 9.87
N ASN A 44 -10.94 1.22 10.58
CA ASN A 44 -10.24 0.73 11.78
C ASN A 44 -9.18 -0.33 11.45
N ILE A 45 -9.02 -0.70 10.18
CA ILE A 45 -8.07 -1.73 9.78
C ILE A 45 -6.71 -1.07 9.52
N PRO A 46 -5.63 -1.52 10.19
CA PRO A 46 -4.30 -0.98 9.97
C PRO A 46 -3.87 -1.14 8.50
N ILE A 47 -3.19 -0.12 7.98
CA ILE A 47 -2.74 -0.06 6.59
C ILE A 47 -1.22 -0.28 6.57
N GLU A 48 -0.77 -1.29 5.82
CA GLU A 48 0.64 -1.63 5.68
C GLU A 48 1.17 -1.17 4.32
N ILE A 49 2.24 -0.36 4.30
CA ILE A 49 2.92 0.05 3.07
C ILE A 49 4.12 -0.85 2.83
N TYR A 50 4.18 -1.44 1.65
CA TYR A 50 5.28 -2.28 1.17
C TYR A 50 6.02 -1.63 0.02
N HIS A 51 7.35 -1.62 0.09
CA HIS A 51 8.21 -1.37 -1.06
C HIS A 51 8.39 -2.67 -1.83
N ILE A 52 8.12 -2.64 -3.12
CA ILE A 52 8.38 -3.74 -4.04
C ILE A 52 9.79 -3.52 -4.61
N GLU A 53 10.79 -4.07 -3.94
CA GLU A 53 12.16 -4.05 -4.44
C GLU A 53 12.31 -5.12 -5.52
N ARG A 54 12.39 -4.68 -6.79
CA ARG A 54 12.78 -5.57 -7.89
C ARG A 54 14.28 -5.56 -8.06
N ASP A 55 14.91 -6.67 -7.71
CA ASP A 55 16.33 -6.88 -7.95
C ASP A 55 16.58 -7.11 -9.45
N LYS A 56 16.91 -6.02 -10.18
CA LYS A 56 17.11 -6.04 -11.64
C LYS A 56 18.19 -7.02 -12.09
N LYS A 57 19.08 -7.48 -11.19
CA LYS A 57 20.16 -8.42 -11.48
C LYS A 57 19.79 -9.89 -11.39
N LYS A 58 18.70 -10.28 -10.70
CA LYS A 58 18.40 -11.69 -10.40
C LYS A 58 17.07 -12.23 -10.96
N GLY A 59 16.38 -11.45 -11.78
CA GLY A 59 15.13 -11.86 -12.42
C GLY A 59 13.91 -11.79 -11.47
N ASN A 60 12.72 -11.82 -12.06
CA ASN A 60 11.43 -11.54 -11.40
C ASN A 60 11.09 -12.41 -10.18
N HIS A 61 11.82 -13.51 -9.95
CA HIS A 61 11.60 -14.42 -8.81
C HIS A 61 12.10 -13.89 -7.46
N PHE A 62 12.88 -12.81 -7.43
CA PHE A 62 13.45 -12.24 -6.19
C PHE A 62 12.85 -10.89 -5.80
N SER A 63 11.63 -10.57 -6.26
CA SER A 63 10.91 -9.40 -5.74
C SER A 63 10.61 -9.62 -4.25
N LYS A 64 11.26 -8.84 -3.38
CA LYS A 64 11.01 -8.84 -1.95
C LYS A 64 10.11 -7.66 -1.60
N ASP A 65 9.00 -7.95 -0.95
CA ASP A 65 8.14 -6.94 -0.38
C ASP A 65 8.70 -6.54 1.00
N LYS A 66 9.21 -5.31 1.10
CA LYS A 66 9.72 -4.77 2.36
C LYS A 66 8.66 -3.89 3.00
N LEU A 67 8.20 -4.23 4.19
CA LEU A 67 7.31 -3.36 4.96
C LEU A 67 8.09 -2.09 5.33
N ILE A 68 7.56 -0.93 4.91
CA ILE A 68 8.16 0.37 5.20
C ILE A 68 7.48 1.00 6.42
N LYS A 69 6.15 0.95 6.45
CA LYS A 69 5.36 1.77 7.37
C LYS A 69 4.00 1.14 7.63
N ILE A 70 3.48 1.36 8.83
CA ILE A 70 2.14 0.97 9.26
C ILE A 70 1.39 2.26 9.65
N TYR A 71 0.17 2.39 9.15
CA TYR A 71 -0.79 3.46 9.43
C TYR A 71 -1.97 2.92 10.25
#